data_AF-A0A958LWE0-F1
#
_entry.id   AF-A0A958LWE0-F1
#
_cell.length_a   1.000
_cell.length_b   1.000
_cell.length_c   1.000
_cell.angle_alpha   90.00
_cell.angle_beta   90.00
_cell.angle_gamma   90.00
#
_symmetry.space_group_name_H-M   'P 1'
#
loop_
_entity.id
_entity.type
_entity.pdbx_description
1 polymer ?
#
loop_
_entity_poly.entity_id
_entity_poly.type
_entity_poly.pdbx_seq_one_letter_code
_entity_poly.pdbx_strand_id
1 'polypeptide(L)'
;MGSKVFAEYFILALPWFMGGAFLLGAFLRVMIWYTVKRHEWFSREFEKRVTFFMDKEQPGVKNHISFYVLSKKMLERTYYEAFDMRDRMLRRKTDKMMRWSDRIFLVKQGCAWLVKDILRQLKFLKWTEETPKLLNITKATFHHNPCFNRVFGVFPISGLNEIVSILPGLFVVAGILGTFIGIAKGLPELGGMNLQDMDNTKNVMDRFLFEISFAMRSSIFGIGFSLLLNFINVSFSPDRVFVSMIDRFESSLDLLWYRSDNNAYPSQDKPFDEHKDPQEALAEESLNIEISKGQRVRELDDVKKVKVS
;
A
#
# COMPACT_ATOMS: atom_id res chain seq x y z
N MET A 1 38.21 -2.53 33.23
CA MET A 1 37.69 -1.15 33.14
C MET A 1 36.73 -0.96 31.95
N GLY A 2 36.98 -1.56 30.78
CA GLY A 2 36.11 -1.39 29.60
C GLY A 2 34.66 -1.92 29.70
N SER A 3 34.42 -3.01 30.42
CA SER A 3 33.07 -3.63 30.51
C SER A 3 32.07 -2.79 31.32
N LYS A 4 32.49 -2.14 32.40
CA LYS A 4 31.64 -1.28 33.23
C LYS A 4 31.22 -0.01 32.49
N VAL A 5 32.17 0.61 31.79
CA VAL A 5 31.94 1.80 30.97
C VAL A 5 31.00 1.50 29.80
N PHE A 6 31.18 0.34 29.15
CA PHE A 6 30.29 -0.09 28.06
C PHE A 6 28.85 -0.31 28.53
N ALA A 7 28.65 -0.93 29.70
CA ALA A 7 27.32 -1.13 30.26
C ALA A 7 26.60 0.19 30.60
N GLU A 8 27.33 1.18 31.14
CA GLU A 8 26.76 2.51 31.42
C GLU A 8 26.34 3.25 30.15
N TYR A 9 27.19 3.26 29.13
CA TYR A 9 26.84 3.86 27.84
C TYR A 9 25.68 3.14 27.16
N PHE A 10 25.63 1.81 27.25
CA PHE A 10 24.54 1.02 26.68
C PHE A 10 23.20 1.37 27.34
N ILE A 11 23.15 1.42 28.67
CA ILE A 11 21.94 1.74 29.44
C ILE A 11 21.47 3.18 29.16
N LEU A 12 22.40 4.14 29.05
CA LEU A 12 22.09 5.54 28.72
C LEU A 12 21.59 5.72 27.28
N ALA A 13 22.15 4.98 26.32
CA ALA A 13 21.80 5.09 24.90
C ALA A 13 20.51 4.32 24.54
N LEU A 14 20.12 3.32 25.33
CA LEU A 14 19.02 2.41 25.03
C LEU A 14 17.68 3.13 24.81
N PRO A 15 17.23 4.09 25.65
CA PRO A 15 15.99 4.83 25.40
C PRO A 15 16.01 5.66 24.10
N TRP A 16 17.17 6.23 23.75
CA TRP A 16 17.35 7.00 22.50
C TRP A 16 17.29 6.09 21.28
N PHE A 17 17.92 4.92 21.35
CA PHE A 17 17.84 3.91 20.31
C PHE A 17 16.40 3.42 20.12
N MET A 18 15.68 3.14 21.21
CA MET A 18 14.26 2.75 21.17
C MET A 18 13.39 3.85 20.56
N GLY A 19 13.61 5.11 20.94
CA GLY A 19 12.91 6.25 20.36
C GLY A 19 13.18 6.41 18.85
N GLY A 20 14.43 6.25 18.42
CA GLY A 20 14.80 6.27 17.00
C GLY A 20 14.16 5.13 16.21
N ALA A 21 14.23 3.90 16.73
CA ALA A 21 13.59 2.74 16.14
C ALA A 21 12.05 2.86 16.12
N PHE A 22 11.45 3.47 17.14
CA PHE A 22 10.03 3.75 17.20
C PHE A 22 9.60 4.72 16.10
N LEU A 23 10.30 5.84 15.95
CA LEU A 23 9.99 6.83 14.90
C LEU A 23 10.17 6.23 13.51
N LEU A 24 11.24 5.48 13.28
CA LEU A 24 11.47 4.77 12.01
C LEU A 24 10.37 3.74 11.74
N GLY A 25 10.02 2.90 12.72
CA GLY A 25 8.98 1.89 12.59
C GLY A 25 7.61 2.47 12.33
N ALA A 26 7.22 3.52 13.07
CA ALA A 26 5.97 4.23 12.88
C ALA A 26 5.92 4.89 11.49
N PHE A 27 7.00 5.54 11.06
CA PHE A 27 7.11 6.14 9.74
C PHE A 27 6.96 5.09 8.63
N LEU A 28 7.70 3.98 8.73
CA LEU A 28 7.60 2.87 7.78
C LEU A 28 6.18 2.30 7.73
N ARG A 29 5.51 2.13 8.89
CA ARG A 29 4.12 1.63 8.93
C ARG A 29 3.16 2.55 8.18
N VAL A 30 3.22 3.84 8.48
CA VAL A 30 2.36 4.85 7.84
C VAL A 30 2.65 4.92 6.34
N MET A 31 3.92 4.82 5.94
CA MET A 31 4.34 4.79 4.55
C MET A 31 3.80 3.57 3.79
N ILE A 32 3.90 2.38 4.36
CA ILE A 32 3.37 1.15 3.77
C ILE A 32 1.85 1.25 3.62
N TRP A 33 1.15 1.66 4.70
CA TRP A 33 -0.29 1.86 4.67
C TRP A 33 -0.70 2.89 3.62
N TYR A 34 0.00 4.02 3.54
CA TYR A 34 -0.27 5.04 2.52
C TYR A 34 -0.09 4.46 1.12
N THR A 35 0.97 3.70 0.88
CA THR A 35 1.24 3.05 -0.42
C THR A 35 0.09 2.11 -0.81
N VAL A 36 -0.34 1.21 0.08
CA VAL A 36 -1.45 0.28 -0.21
C VAL A 36 -2.76 1.05 -0.41
N LYS A 37 -3.02 2.09 0.40
CA LYS A 37 -4.20 2.94 0.26
C LYS A 37 -4.24 3.73 -1.04
N ARG A 38 -3.08 4.09 -1.58
CA ARG A 38 -2.97 4.70 -2.91
C ARG A 38 -3.38 3.73 -4.01
N HIS A 39 -3.04 2.45 -3.87
CA HIS A 39 -3.50 1.43 -4.80
C HIS A 39 -5.00 1.12 -4.63
N GLU A 40 -5.52 1.10 -3.39
CA GLU A 40 -6.96 0.95 -3.10
C GLU A 40 -7.80 2.01 -3.84
N TRP A 41 -7.28 3.25 -3.94
CA TRP A 41 -7.95 4.32 -4.67
C TRP A 41 -8.25 3.96 -6.13
N PHE A 42 -7.36 3.24 -6.81
CA PHE A 42 -7.62 2.77 -8.19
C PHE A 42 -8.80 1.79 -8.24
N SER A 43 -8.85 0.83 -7.31
CA SER A 43 -9.97 -0.12 -7.20
C SER A 43 -11.30 0.62 -6.93
N ARG A 44 -11.28 1.64 -6.06
CA ARG A 44 -12.47 2.48 -5.80
C ARG A 44 -12.93 3.29 -7.01
N GLU A 45 -12.00 3.79 -7.83
CA GLU A 45 -12.39 4.50 -9.06
C GLU A 45 -12.93 3.54 -10.12
N PHE A 46 -12.42 2.31 -10.17
CA PHE A 46 -12.97 1.26 -11.03
C PHE A 46 -14.40 0.89 -10.61
N GLU A 47 -14.61 0.63 -9.32
CA GLU A 47 -15.92 0.35 -8.71
C GLU A 47 -16.96 1.42 -9.07
N LYS A 48 -16.66 2.70 -8.79
CA LYS A 48 -17.57 3.82 -9.11
C LYS A 48 -17.99 3.84 -10.57
N ARG A 49 -17.09 3.49 -11.48
CA ARG A 49 -17.34 3.54 -12.93
C ARG A 49 -18.14 2.35 -13.40
N VAL A 50 -17.90 1.17 -12.83
CA VAL A 50 -18.75 0.01 -13.04
C VAL A 50 -20.15 0.30 -12.52
N THR A 51 -20.31 0.81 -11.29
CA THR A 51 -21.62 1.20 -10.75
C THR A 51 -22.31 2.24 -11.63
N PHE A 52 -21.62 3.30 -12.03
CA PHE A 52 -22.19 4.32 -12.93
C PHE A 52 -22.54 3.79 -14.32
N PHE A 53 -21.81 2.81 -14.82
CA PHE A 53 -22.15 2.12 -16.06
C PHE A 53 -23.44 1.31 -15.89
N MET A 54 -23.55 0.56 -14.79
CA MET A 54 -24.75 -0.22 -14.45
C MET A 54 -25.99 0.68 -14.26
N ASP A 55 -25.85 1.82 -13.57
CA ASP A 55 -26.95 2.77 -13.33
C ASP A 55 -27.50 3.40 -14.63
N LYS A 56 -26.68 3.47 -15.67
CA LYS A 56 -27.05 4.03 -16.97
C LYS A 56 -27.70 3.03 -17.90
N GLU A 57 -27.54 1.74 -17.64
CA GLU A 57 -28.13 0.72 -18.47
C GLU A 57 -29.57 0.46 -18.07
N GLN A 58 -30.43 0.31 -19.08
CA GLN A 58 -31.82 -0.06 -18.85
C GLN A 58 -31.92 -1.57 -18.64
N PRO A 59 -32.53 -2.04 -17.55
CA PRO A 59 -32.72 -3.47 -17.30
C PRO A 59 -33.59 -4.08 -18.41
N GLY A 60 -33.11 -5.16 -19.03
CA GLY A 60 -33.86 -5.95 -20.02
C GLY A 60 -33.54 -5.69 -21.49
N VAL A 61 -32.72 -4.68 -21.83
CA VAL A 61 -32.24 -4.50 -23.21
C VAL A 61 -31.06 -5.44 -23.48
N LYS A 62 -31.34 -6.57 -24.15
CA LYS A 62 -30.32 -7.56 -24.54
C LYS A 62 -29.46 -7.03 -25.66
N ASN A 63 -28.41 -6.31 -25.30
CA ASN A 63 -27.26 -6.11 -26.18
C ASN A 63 -26.29 -7.26 -25.91
N HIS A 64 -26.02 -8.10 -26.91
CA HIS A 64 -25.05 -9.20 -26.87
C HIS A 64 -23.64 -8.69 -26.56
N ILE A 65 -23.35 -8.42 -25.29
CA ILE A 65 -22.10 -7.82 -24.83
C ILE A 65 -21.20 -8.93 -24.30
N SER A 66 -19.99 -8.98 -24.85
CA SER A 66 -18.94 -9.88 -24.36
C SER A 66 -18.28 -9.31 -23.10
N PHE A 67 -18.11 -10.17 -22.09
CA PHE A 67 -17.46 -9.87 -20.82
C PHE A 67 -16.04 -9.34 -21.00
N TYR A 68 -15.25 -9.96 -21.87
CA TYR A 68 -13.90 -9.51 -22.19
C TYR A 68 -13.87 -8.06 -22.67
N VAL A 69 -14.67 -7.72 -23.70
CA VAL A 69 -14.68 -6.36 -24.27
C VAL A 69 -15.21 -5.33 -23.28
N LEU A 70 -16.22 -5.70 -22.49
CA LEU A 70 -16.77 -4.81 -21.47
C LEU A 70 -15.74 -4.52 -20.37
N SER A 71 -15.09 -5.57 -19.86
CA SER A 71 -14.02 -5.46 -18.85
C SER A 71 -12.83 -4.68 -19.39
N LYS A 72 -12.39 -4.96 -20.62
CA LYS A 72 -11.35 -4.20 -21.34
C LYS A 72 -11.67 -2.72 -21.38
N LYS A 73 -12.86 -2.37 -21.89
CA LYS A 73 -13.31 -0.97 -22.02
C LYS A 73 -13.37 -0.25 -20.66
N MET A 74 -13.86 -0.92 -19.62
CA MET A 74 -13.97 -0.31 -18.28
C MET A 74 -12.61 -0.16 -17.60
N LEU A 75 -11.68 -1.10 -17.77
CA LEU A 75 -10.33 -1.07 -17.20
C LEU A 75 -9.41 -0.07 -17.92
N GLU A 76 -9.52 0.07 -19.23
CA GLU A 76 -8.73 1.03 -20.00
C GLU A 76 -9.23 2.45 -19.79
N ARG A 77 -10.55 2.67 -19.81
CA ARG A 77 -11.14 3.95 -19.45
C ARG A 77 -10.78 4.33 -18.02
N THR A 78 -10.98 3.38 -17.12
CA THR A 78 -10.19 3.12 -15.90
C THR A 78 -8.93 3.95 -15.73
N TYR A 79 -7.90 3.36 -16.29
CA TYR A 79 -6.54 3.81 -16.36
C TYR A 79 -6.38 5.21 -17.00
N TYR A 80 -6.98 5.43 -18.18
CA TYR A 80 -6.78 6.67 -18.94
C TYR A 80 -7.31 7.91 -18.20
N GLU A 81 -8.54 7.84 -17.67
CA GLU A 81 -9.11 8.99 -16.96
C GLU A 81 -8.46 9.18 -15.59
N ALA A 82 -8.03 8.10 -14.93
CA ALA A 82 -7.36 8.17 -13.63
C ALA A 82 -5.97 8.83 -13.71
N PHE A 83 -5.21 8.54 -14.77
CA PHE A 83 -3.83 9.00 -14.91
C PHE A 83 -3.65 10.08 -15.98
N ASP A 84 -4.16 9.91 -17.20
CA ASP A 84 -3.82 10.76 -18.36
C ASP A 84 -4.64 12.05 -18.43
N MET A 85 -5.97 11.97 -18.25
CA MET A 85 -6.83 13.17 -18.17
C MET A 85 -6.45 14.06 -16.98
N ARG A 86 -5.99 13.44 -15.89
CA ARG A 86 -5.61 14.14 -14.66
C ARG A 86 -4.26 14.85 -14.80
N ASP A 87 -3.28 14.21 -15.44
CA ASP A 87 -1.97 14.81 -15.73
C ASP A 87 -2.09 16.02 -16.67
N ARG A 88 -3.07 15.99 -17.60
CA ARG A 88 -3.31 17.09 -18.55
C ARG A 88 -4.12 18.24 -17.96
N MET A 89 -5.14 17.97 -17.15
CA MET A 89 -6.06 19.03 -16.69
C MET A 89 -5.59 19.77 -15.43
N LEU A 90 -4.80 19.16 -14.52
CA LEU A 90 -4.24 19.78 -13.31
C LEU A 90 -5.18 20.77 -12.57
N ARG A 91 -6.50 20.51 -12.56
CA ARG A 91 -7.50 21.50 -12.15
C ARG A 91 -7.53 21.74 -10.63
N ARG A 92 -6.89 20.89 -9.80
CA ARG A 92 -6.87 21.03 -8.34
C ARG A 92 -5.43 21.06 -7.79
N LYS A 93 -5.16 21.93 -6.81
CA LYS A 93 -3.84 22.03 -6.13
C LYS A 93 -3.33 20.67 -5.60
N THR A 94 -4.24 19.78 -5.21
CA THR A 94 -3.95 18.42 -4.74
C THR A 94 -3.35 17.51 -5.81
N ASP A 95 -3.54 17.82 -7.10
CA ASP A 95 -3.06 17.00 -8.22
C ASP A 95 -1.52 17.07 -8.38
N LYS A 96 -0.89 18.18 -7.96
CA LYS A 96 0.57 18.32 -8.04
C LYS A 96 1.30 17.43 -7.02
N MET A 97 0.77 17.33 -5.80
CA MET A 97 1.29 16.38 -4.79
C MET A 97 1.03 14.93 -5.20
N MET A 98 -0.12 14.68 -5.83
CA MET A 98 -0.51 13.34 -6.28
C MET A 98 0.38 12.83 -7.43
N ARG A 99 0.80 13.70 -8.36
CA ARG A 99 1.74 13.36 -9.44
C ARG A 99 3.13 13.00 -8.94
N TRP A 100 3.58 13.63 -7.85
CA TRP A 100 4.87 13.32 -7.24
C TRP A 100 4.83 11.98 -6.50
N SER A 101 3.75 11.72 -5.75
CA SER A 101 3.58 10.43 -5.08
C SER A 101 3.38 9.28 -6.08
N ASP A 102 2.62 9.46 -7.16
CA ASP A 102 2.39 8.41 -8.16
C ASP A 102 3.66 7.99 -8.91
N ARG A 103 4.60 8.92 -9.11
CA ARG A 103 5.91 8.62 -9.69
C ARG A 103 6.82 7.87 -8.71
N ILE A 104 6.80 8.31 -7.45
CA ILE A 104 7.61 7.72 -6.38
C ILE A 104 7.16 6.31 -6.01
N PHE A 105 5.85 6.07 -6.01
CA PHE A 105 5.24 4.78 -5.68
C PHE A 105 4.95 3.92 -6.92
N LEU A 106 5.38 4.34 -8.12
CA LEU A 106 5.20 3.62 -9.38
C LEU A 106 3.74 3.14 -9.61
N VAL A 107 2.76 3.88 -9.09
CA VAL A 107 1.34 3.47 -9.08
C VAL A 107 0.82 3.31 -10.50
N LYS A 108 1.22 4.21 -11.41
CA LYS A 108 0.87 4.13 -12.84
C LYS A 108 1.39 2.85 -13.50
N GLN A 109 2.58 2.37 -13.11
CA GLN A 109 3.14 1.12 -13.62
C GLN A 109 2.44 -0.10 -13.02
N GLY A 110 2.21 -0.08 -11.70
CA GLY A 110 1.49 -1.15 -11.03
C GLY A 110 0.08 -1.35 -11.57
N CYS A 111 -0.67 -0.27 -11.75
CA CYS A 111 -2.02 -0.33 -12.34
C CYS A 111 -2.01 -0.78 -13.81
N ALA A 112 -1.01 -0.38 -14.60
CA ALA A 112 -0.89 -0.83 -15.99
C ALA A 112 -0.63 -2.35 -16.07
N TRP A 113 0.27 -2.85 -15.23
CA TRP A 113 0.53 -4.29 -15.08
C TRP A 113 -0.69 -5.06 -14.60
N LEU A 114 -1.43 -4.50 -13.63
CA LEU A 114 -2.67 -5.09 -13.14
C LEU A 114 -3.70 -5.21 -14.26
N VAL A 115 -3.95 -4.15 -15.02
CA VAL A 115 -4.90 -4.17 -16.13
C VAL A 115 -4.46 -5.22 -17.18
N LYS A 116 -3.18 -5.23 -17.56
CA LYS A 116 -2.62 -6.21 -18.51
C LYS A 116 -2.80 -7.65 -18.04
N ASP A 117 -2.46 -7.95 -16.80
CA ASP A 117 -2.50 -9.32 -16.27
C ASP A 117 -3.94 -9.82 -16.09
N ILE A 118 -4.85 -8.95 -15.64
CA ILE A 118 -6.27 -9.28 -15.55
C ILE A 118 -6.84 -9.57 -16.94
N LEU A 119 -6.59 -8.70 -17.92
CA LEU A 119 -7.07 -8.93 -19.29
C LEU A 119 -6.50 -10.21 -19.90
N ARG A 120 -5.23 -10.54 -19.61
CA ARG A 120 -4.62 -11.80 -20.02
C ARG A 120 -5.35 -13.00 -19.43
N GLN A 121 -5.70 -12.97 -18.15
CA GLN A 121 -6.40 -14.07 -17.49
C GLN A 121 -7.87 -14.17 -17.95
N LEU A 122 -8.54 -13.04 -18.14
CA LEU A 122 -9.93 -13.00 -18.64
C LEU A 122 -10.08 -13.56 -20.07
N LYS A 123 -9.04 -13.45 -20.90
CA LYS A 123 -9.03 -13.99 -22.27
C LYS A 123 -9.23 -15.50 -22.32
N PHE A 124 -8.70 -16.24 -21.34
CA PHE A 124 -8.77 -17.71 -21.32
C PHE A 124 -9.98 -18.25 -20.55
N LEU A 125 -10.82 -17.36 -20.04
CA LEU A 125 -11.98 -17.73 -19.25
C LEU A 125 -13.08 -18.29 -20.17
N LYS A 126 -13.47 -19.55 -19.97
CA LYS A 126 -14.61 -20.12 -20.69
C LYS A 126 -15.91 -19.60 -20.07
N TRP A 127 -16.87 -19.24 -20.92
CA TRP A 127 -18.20 -18.82 -20.45
C TRP A 127 -18.93 -20.04 -19.88
N THR A 128 -19.31 -19.95 -18.60
CA THR A 128 -20.09 -20.96 -17.87
C THR A 128 -21.24 -20.26 -17.15
N GLU A 129 -22.37 -20.96 -16.93
CA GLU A 129 -23.48 -20.42 -16.13
C GLU A 129 -23.07 -20.18 -14.67
N GLU A 130 -22.12 -20.96 -14.15
CA GLU A 130 -21.48 -20.71 -12.87
C GLU A 130 -20.47 -19.56 -12.95
N THR A 131 -20.45 -18.70 -11.94
CA THR A 131 -19.44 -17.65 -11.84
C THR A 131 -18.05 -18.27 -11.72
N PRO A 132 -17.11 -17.89 -12.58
CA PRO A 132 -15.73 -18.34 -12.43
C PRO A 132 -15.17 -17.84 -11.11
N LYS A 133 -14.11 -18.48 -10.60
CA LYS A 133 -13.43 -18.08 -9.37
C LYS A 133 -12.63 -16.77 -9.57
N LEU A 134 -13.33 -15.67 -9.87
CA LEU A 134 -12.79 -14.34 -10.10
C LEU A 134 -12.03 -13.81 -8.88
N LEU A 135 -12.44 -14.20 -7.66
CA LEU A 135 -11.67 -14.04 -6.42
C LEU A 135 -10.21 -14.51 -6.58
N ASN A 136 -10.02 -15.73 -7.06
CA ASN A 136 -8.70 -16.37 -7.09
C ASN A 136 -7.82 -15.75 -8.18
N ILE A 137 -8.41 -15.42 -9.32
CA ILE A 137 -7.79 -14.71 -10.44
C ILE A 137 -7.33 -13.32 -9.96
N THR A 138 -8.22 -12.57 -9.32
CA THR A 138 -7.94 -11.23 -8.79
C THR A 138 -6.85 -11.30 -7.73
N LYS A 139 -6.99 -12.17 -6.72
CA LYS A 139 -5.96 -12.38 -5.68
C LYS A 139 -4.61 -12.73 -6.29
N ALA A 140 -4.55 -13.70 -7.21
CA ALA A 140 -3.30 -14.11 -7.84
C ALA A 140 -2.63 -12.96 -8.60
N THR A 141 -3.42 -12.16 -9.32
CA THR A 141 -2.94 -10.99 -10.08
C THR A 141 -2.38 -9.90 -9.16
N PHE A 142 -3.08 -9.58 -8.07
CA PHE A 142 -2.60 -8.59 -7.11
C PHE A 142 -1.34 -9.06 -6.36
N HIS A 143 -1.23 -10.36 -6.06
CA HIS A 143 -0.04 -10.92 -5.41
C HIS A 143 1.17 -11.04 -6.33
N HIS A 144 0.99 -11.31 -7.62
CA HIS A 144 2.10 -11.41 -8.59
C HIS A 144 2.58 -10.05 -9.10
N ASN A 145 1.87 -8.96 -8.81
CA ASN A 145 2.22 -7.66 -9.34
C ASN A 145 3.53 -7.12 -8.72
N PRO A 146 4.59 -6.93 -9.51
CA PRO A 146 5.92 -6.56 -9.02
C PRO A 146 5.96 -5.16 -8.37
N CYS A 147 5.02 -4.28 -8.71
CA CYS A 147 4.93 -2.93 -8.16
C CYS A 147 4.13 -2.88 -6.85
N PHE A 148 3.16 -3.79 -6.65
CA PHE A 148 2.36 -3.84 -5.42
C PHE A 148 3.11 -4.45 -4.24
N ASN A 149 4.12 -5.28 -4.51
CA ASN A 149 4.95 -5.90 -3.46
C ASN A 149 6.20 -5.07 -3.10
N ARG A 150 6.45 -3.91 -3.74
CA ARG A 150 7.64 -3.10 -3.48
C ARG A 150 7.30 -1.64 -3.12
N VAL A 151 7.73 -1.17 -1.94
CA VAL A 151 7.75 0.27 -1.63
C VAL A 151 8.93 0.89 -2.38
N PHE A 152 8.69 2.01 -3.09
CA PHE A 152 9.69 2.72 -3.90
C PHE A 152 10.35 1.86 -5.00
N GLY A 153 9.75 0.73 -5.40
CA GLY A 153 10.31 -0.18 -6.42
C GLY A 153 11.52 -1.01 -5.98
N VAL A 154 12.04 -0.80 -4.77
CA VAL A 154 13.27 -1.44 -4.27
C VAL A 154 13.04 -2.30 -3.02
N PHE A 155 12.17 -1.90 -2.08
CA PHE A 155 12.03 -2.59 -0.79
C PHE A 155 10.77 -3.47 -0.74
N PRO A 156 10.86 -4.77 -0.38
CA PRO A 156 9.71 -5.65 -0.28
C PRO A 156 8.77 -5.22 0.86
N ILE A 157 7.48 -5.01 0.54
CA ILE A 157 6.45 -4.60 1.51
C ILE A 157 6.26 -5.65 2.60
N SER A 158 6.24 -6.94 2.25
CA SER A 158 6.03 -8.03 3.22
C SER A 158 7.08 -8.02 4.32
N GLY A 159 8.37 -7.98 3.95
CA GLY A 159 9.47 -7.98 4.91
C GLY A 159 9.46 -6.76 5.82
N LEU A 160 9.20 -5.56 5.28
CA LEU A 160 9.08 -4.35 6.09
C LEU A 160 7.87 -4.41 7.03
N ASN A 161 6.74 -4.94 6.55
CA ASN A 161 5.53 -5.11 7.35
C ASN A 161 5.76 -6.07 8.52
N GLU A 162 6.45 -7.19 8.29
CA GLU A 162 6.80 -8.19 9.30
C GLU A 162 7.75 -7.60 10.36
N ILE A 163 8.84 -6.93 9.94
CA ILE A 163 9.80 -6.30 10.85
C ILE A 163 9.08 -5.28 11.76
N VAL A 164 8.26 -4.41 11.17
CA VAL A 164 7.54 -3.37 11.92
C VAL A 164 6.46 -3.97 12.83
N SER A 165 5.93 -5.14 12.49
CA SER A 165 4.95 -5.85 13.33
C SER A 165 5.60 -6.51 14.56
N ILE A 166 6.89 -6.83 14.51
CA ILE A 166 7.64 -7.45 15.63
C ILE A 166 8.25 -6.39 16.57
N LEU A 167 8.51 -5.17 16.09
CA LEU A 167 9.11 -4.07 16.86
C LEU A 167 8.46 -3.82 18.24
N PRO A 168 7.12 -3.83 18.41
CA PRO A 168 6.51 -3.67 19.73
C PRO A 168 6.98 -4.72 20.74
N GLY A 169 7.13 -5.98 20.31
CA GLY A 169 7.66 -7.05 21.15
C GLY A 169 9.13 -6.82 21.51
N LEU A 170 9.93 -6.38 20.54
CA LEU A 170 11.34 -6.05 20.77
C LEU A 170 11.51 -4.92 21.80
N PHE A 171 10.63 -3.92 21.80
CA PHE A 171 10.68 -2.84 22.78
C PHE A 171 10.40 -3.30 24.20
N VAL A 172 9.47 -4.24 24.40
CA VAL A 172 9.21 -4.81 25.73
C VAL A 172 10.43 -5.60 26.20
N VAL A 173 11.00 -6.46 25.35
CA VAL A 173 12.18 -7.25 25.67
C VAL A 173 13.38 -6.35 26.01
N ALA A 174 13.62 -5.31 25.22
CA ALA A 174 14.69 -4.34 25.48
C ALA A 174 14.46 -3.55 26.78
N GLY A 175 13.22 -3.18 27.10
CA GLY A 175 12.87 -2.51 28.35
C GLY A 175 13.12 -3.39 29.59
N ILE A 176 12.71 -4.66 29.53
CA ILE A 176 12.96 -5.65 30.59
C ILE A 176 14.47 -5.88 30.76
N LEU A 177 15.19 -6.07 29.65
CA LEU A 177 16.64 -6.28 29.65
C LEU A 177 17.39 -5.07 30.23
N GLY A 178 17.00 -3.85 29.88
CA GLY A 178 17.58 -2.63 30.47
C GLY A 178 17.39 -2.58 32.00
N THR A 179 16.23 -3.03 32.49
CA THR A 179 15.95 -3.11 33.93
C THR A 179 16.83 -4.14 34.61
N PHE A 180 16.95 -5.33 34.02
CA PHE A 180 17.76 -6.41 34.54
C PHE A 180 19.23 -6.03 34.64
N ILE A 181 19.78 -5.38 33.62
CA ILE A 181 21.17 -4.89 33.63
C ILE A 181 21.37 -3.82 34.71
N GLY A 182 20.43 -2.87 34.87
CA GLY A 182 20.53 -1.84 35.89
C GLY A 182 20.55 -2.40 37.31
N ILE A 183 19.68 -3.38 37.60
CA ILE A 183 19.67 -4.07 38.91
C ILE A 183 20.95 -4.88 39.12
N ALA A 184 21.40 -5.62 38.09
CA ALA A 184 22.63 -6.42 38.17
C ALA A 184 23.87 -5.56 38.40
N LYS A 185 23.86 -4.29 37.98
CA LYS A 185 24.93 -3.32 38.24
C LYS A 185 24.89 -2.73 39.65
N GLY A 186 23.69 -2.44 40.17
CA GLY A 186 23.53 -1.85 41.50
C GLY A 186 23.74 -2.82 42.65
N LEU A 187 23.42 -4.11 42.48
CA LEU A 187 23.56 -5.13 43.53
C LEU A 187 25.00 -5.28 44.09
N PRO A 188 26.06 -5.33 43.26
CA PRO A 188 27.44 -5.32 43.74
C PRO A 188 27.84 -4.07 44.55
N GLU A 189 27.20 -2.92 44.31
CA GLU A 189 27.51 -1.69 45.05
C GLU A 189 27.05 -1.79 46.51
N LEU A 190 25.91 -2.44 46.77
CA LEU A 190 25.44 -2.74 48.13
C LEU A 190 26.36 -3.68 48.91
N GLY A 191 27.08 -4.58 48.21
CA GLY A 191 28.05 -5.50 48.83
C GLY A 191 29.26 -4.80 49.43
N GLY A 192 29.48 -3.51 49.12
CA GLY A 192 30.57 -2.68 49.65
C GLY A 192 30.19 -1.83 50.86
N MET A 193 28.98 -1.96 51.41
CA MET A 193 28.54 -1.18 52.56
C MET A 193 29.28 -1.59 53.85
N ASN A 194 29.80 -0.59 54.56
CA ASN A 194 30.35 -0.76 55.89
C ASN A 194 29.48 0.02 56.89
N LEU A 195 28.71 -0.69 57.73
CA LEU A 195 27.74 -0.12 58.67
C LEU A 195 28.37 0.76 59.76
N GLN A 196 29.70 0.75 59.86
CA GLN A 196 30.46 1.61 60.76
C GLN A 196 30.64 3.03 60.20
N ASP A 197 30.61 3.20 58.87
CA ASP A 197 30.69 4.50 58.19
C ASP A 197 29.31 4.88 57.64
N MET A 198 28.57 5.66 58.43
CA MET A 198 27.20 6.07 58.12
C MET A 198 27.13 6.93 56.84
N ASP A 199 28.11 7.81 56.62
CA ASP A 199 28.16 8.68 55.43
C ASP A 199 28.47 7.91 54.15
N ASN A 200 29.37 6.92 54.20
CA ASN A 200 29.70 6.09 53.04
C ASN A 200 28.52 5.18 52.67
N THR A 201 27.86 4.60 53.69
CA THR A 201 26.65 3.80 53.50
C THR A 201 25.52 4.58 52.84
N LYS A 202 25.31 5.85 53.23
CA LYS A 202 24.33 6.74 52.59
C LYS A 202 24.65 6.97 51.11
N ASN A 203 25.90 7.28 50.78
CA ASN A 203 26.30 7.51 49.38
C ASN A 203 26.12 6.27 48.50
N VAL A 204 26.41 5.08 49.03
CA VAL A 204 26.18 3.81 48.33
C VAL A 204 24.69 3.57 48.11
N MET A 205 23.85 3.85 49.12
CA MET A 205 22.40 3.72 49.00
C MET A 205 21.80 4.68 47.97
N ASP A 206 22.22 5.95 47.99
CA ASP A 206 21.73 6.97 47.03
C ASP A 206 22.11 6.60 45.59
N ARG A 207 23.31 6.04 45.39
CA ARG A 207 23.77 5.57 44.09
C ARG A 207 22.99 4.34 43.61
N PHE A 208 22.75 3.37 44.49
CA PHE A 208 21.91 2.21 44.20
C PHE A 208 20.48 2.59 43.80
N LEU A 209 19.84 3.49 44.56
CA LEU A 209 18.50 3.99 44.27
C LEU A 209 18.45 4.72 42.93
N PHE A 210 19.49 5.49 42.60
CA PHE A 210 19.62 6.13 41.29
C PHE A 210 19.72 5.12 40.15
N GLU A 211 20.57 4.09 40.29
CA GLU A 211 20.72 3.04 39.26
C GLU A 211 19.42 2.27 39.01
N ILE A 212 18.68 1.91 40.07
CA ILE A 212 17.37 1.25 39.92
C ILE A 212 16.33 2.18 39.30
N SER A 213 16.23 3.42 39.77
CA SER A 213 15.30 4.40 39.22
C SER A 213 15.54 4.63 37.72
N PHE A 214 16.81 4.69 37.32
CA PHE A 214 17.18 4.77 35.91
C PHE A 214 16.80 3.49 35.13
N ALA A 215 17.04 2.31 35.69
CA ALA A 215 16.66 1.04 35.07
C ALA A 215 15.14 0.92 34.86
N MET A 216 14.34 1.33 35.87
CA MET A 216 12.88 1.34 35.80
C MET A 216 12.37 2.29 34.71
N ARG A 217 13.01 3.45 34.52
CA ARG A 217 12.66 4.38 33.45
C ARG A 217 12.80 3.74 32.06
N SER A 218 13.82 2.90 31.84
CA SER A 218 13.99 2.15 30.59
C SER A 218 12.82 1.19 30.30
N SER A 219 12.29 0.52 31.33
CA SER A 219 11.11 -0.35 31.20
C SER A 219 9.86 0.45 30.81
N ILE A 220 9.63 1.58 31.47
CA ILE A 220 8.49 2.46 31.21
C ILE A 220 8.52 2.94 29.75
N PHE A 221 9.68 3.35 29.24
CA PHE A 221 9.81 3.70 27.82
C PHE A 221 9.58 2.52 26.89
N GLY A 222 10.08 1.32 27.21
CA GLY A 222 9.87 0.14 26.39
C GLY A 222 8.42 -0.28 26.28
N ILE A 223 7.70 -0.31 27.40
CA ILE A 223 6.27 -0.59 27.43
C ILE A 223 5.49 0.53 26.73
N GLY A 224 5.83 1.80 26.99
CA GLY A 224 5.17 2.95 26.37
C GLY A 224 5.28 2.95 24.84
N PHE A 225 6.49 2.79 24.30
CA PHE A 225 6.70 2.71 22.85
C PHE A 225 6.08 1.46 22.23
N SER A 226 6.07 0.33 22.94
CA SER A 226 5.40 -0.89 22.50
C SER A 226 3.89 -0.66 22.31
N LEU A 227 3.22 -0.10 23.32
CA LEU A 227 1.79 0.17 23.26
C LEU A 227 1.44 1.17 22.16
N LEU A 228 2.20 2.25 22.03
CA LEU A 228 2.01 3.24 20.97
C LEU A 228 2.21 2.64 19.58
N LEU A 229 3.27 1.84 19.38
CA LEU A 229 3.54 1.25 18.08
C LEU A 229 2.51 0.16 17.74
N ASN A 230 2.04 -0.60 18.73
CA ASN A 230 0.97 -1.56 18.53
C ASN A 230 -0.33 -0.86 18.12
N PHE A 231 -0.67 0.27 18.74
CA PHE A 231 -1.80 1.10 18.33
C PHE A 231 -1.66 1.55 16.86
N ILE A 232 -0.48 2.06 16.48
CA ILE A 232 -0.18 2.44 15.08
C ILE A 232 -0.32 1.25 14.13
N ASN A 233 0.20 0.07 14.51
CA ASN A 233 0.14 -1.14 13.68
C ASN A 233 -1.30 -1.60 13.43
N VAL A 234 -2.16 -1.51 14.45
CA VAL A 234 -3.58 -1.87 14.35
C VAL A 234 -4.35 -0.84 13.53
N SER A 235 -4.20 0.45 13.82
CA SER A 235 -4.89 1.55 13.12
C SER A 235 -4.48 1.65 11.65
N PHE A 236 -3.20 1.50 11.35
CA PHE A 236 -2.63 1.55 10.00
C PHE A 236 -2.24 0.14 9.54
N SER A 237 -3.22 -0.76 9.48
CA SER A 237 -3.03 -2.12 8.99
C SER A 237 -3.12 -2.16 7.45
N PRO A 238 -2.01 -2.43 6.73
CA PRO A 238 -2.03 -2.50 5.27
C PRO A 238 -2.86 -3.69 4.76
N ASP A 239 -2.86 -4.82 5.48
CA ASP A 239 -3.56 -6.04 5.08
C ASP A 239 -5.07 -5.83 4.96
N ARG A 240 -5.68 -5.05 5.88
CA ARG A 240 -7.11 -4.72 5.82
C ARG A 240 -7.45 -3.91 4.57
N VAL A 241 -6.59 -2.96 4.22
CA VAL A 241 -6.76 -2.12 3.02
C VAL A 241 -6.58 -2.98 1.76
N PHE A 242 -5.61 -3.90 1.76
CA PHE A 242 -5.35 -4.80 0.66
C PHE A 242 -6.53 -5.76 0.40
N VAL A 243 -7.09 -6.37 1.45
CA VAL A 243 -8.29 -7.22 1.34
C VAL A 243 -9.47 -6.40 0.81
N SER A 244 -9.75 -5.22 1.37
CA SER A 244 -10.83 -4.36 0.88
C SER A 244 -10.64 -3.95 -0.59
N MET A 245 -9.41 -3.73 -1.03
CA MET A 245 -9.09 -3.42 -2.43
C MET A 245 -9.42 -4.59 -3.36
N ILE A 246 -9.08 -5.81 -2.97
CA ILE A 246 -9.39 -7.04 -3.73
C ILE A 246 -10.89 -7.26 -3.80
N ASP A 247 -11.57 -7.22 -2.66
CA ASP A 247 -13.02 -7.49 -2.57
C ASP A 247 -13.83 -6.49 -3.42
N ARG A 248 -13.45 -5.20 -3.38
CA ARG A 248 -14.08 -4.17 -4.25
C ARG A 248 -13.84 -4.44 -5.72
N PHE A 249 -12.62 -4.84 -6.08
CA PHE A 249 -12.25 -5.07 -7.46
C PHE A 249 -12.95 -6.30 -8.03
N GLU A 250 -13.00 -7.38 -7.25
CA GLU A 250 -13.74 -8.60 -7.55
C GLU A 250 -15.23 -8.30 -7.70
N SER A 251 -15.86 -7.67 -6.72
CA SER A 251 -17.28 -7.33 -6.78
C SER A 251 -17.63 -6.52 -8.03
N SER A 252 -16.72 -5.64 -8.45
CA SER A 252 -16.87 -4.88 -9.69
C SER A 252 -16.79 -5.78 -10.94
N LEU A 253 -15.88 -6.76 -10.97
CA LEU A 253 -15.80 -7.73 -12.07
C LEU A 253 -17.01 -8.67 -12.09
N ASP A 254 -17.50 -9.10 -10.93
CA ASP A 254 -18.70 -9.94 -10.82
C ASP A 254 -19.93 -9.23 -11.38
N LEU A 255 -20.09 -7.94 -11.08
CA LEU A 255 -21.17 -7.13 -11.67
C LEU A 255 -21.08 -7.09 -13.19
N LEU A 256 -19.87 -6.95 -13.75
CA LEU A 256 -19.66 -6.99 -15.19
C LEU A 256 -19.91 -8.39 -15.77
N TRP A 257 -19.60 -9.46 -15.03
CA TRP A 257 -19.86 -10.84 -15.42
C TRP A 257 -21.37 -11.09 -15.55
N TYR A 258 -22.14 -10.79 -14.51
CA TYR A 258 -23.61 -10.95 -14.52
C TYR A 258 -24.30 -10.12 -15.59
N ARG A 259 -23.69 -9.01 -16.00
CA ARG A 259 -24.20 -8.18 -17.08
C ARG A 259 -23.89 -8.72 -18.47
N SER A 260 -22.87 -9.54 -18.62
CA SER A 260 -22.41 -10.01 -19.93
C SER A 260 -23.19 -11.23 -20.41
N ASP A 261 -23.29 -11.42 -21.73
CA ASP A 261 -24.02 -12.56 -22.32
C ASP A 261 -23.09 -13.65 -22.83
N ASN A 262 -21.81 -13.32 -23.09
CA ASN A 262 -20.79 -14.26 -23.55
C ASN A 262 -19.39 -13.77 -23.16
N ASN A 263 -18.36 -14.58 -23.42
CA ASN A 263 -16.96 -14.15 -23.34
C ASN A 263 -16.25 -14.25 -24.70
N ALA A 264 -16.88 -13.73 -25.76
CA ALA A 264 -16.29 -13.73 -27.09
C ALA A 264 -15.08 -12.79 -27.14
N TYR A 265 -13.94 -13.32 -27.57
CA TYR A 265 -12.75 -12.53 -27.88
C TYR A 265 -12.82 -12.10 -29.36
N PRO A 266 -12.94 -10.80 -29.69
CA PRO A 266 -13.03 -10.37 -31.08
C PRO A 266 -11.71 -10.63 -31.81
N SER A 267 -11.75 -11.49 -32.83
CA SER A 267 -10.58 -11.89 -33.63
C SER A 267 -9.98 -10.76 -34.49
N GLN A 268 -10.65 -9.60 -34.58
CA GLN A 268 -10.28 -8.46 -35.43
C GLN A 268 -9.62 -7.29 -34.68
N ASP A 269 -9.57 -7.32 -33.34
CA ASP A 269 -8.83 -6.30 -32.60
C ASP A 269 -7.32 -6.54 -32.74
N LYS A 270 -6.53 -5.44 -32.79
CA LYS A 270 -5.06 -5.52 -32.84
C LYS A 270 -4.59 -6.55 -31.79
N PRO A 271 -3.78 -7.55 -32.15
CA PRO A 271 -3.29 -8.52 -31.20
C PRO A 271 -2.59 -7.78 -30.07
N PHE A 272 -3.02 -8.05 -28.84
CA PHE A 272 -2.38 -7.51 -27.65
C PHE A 272 -0.92 -7.97 -27.65
N ASP A 273 0.00 -7.05 -27.94
CA ASP A 273 1.42 -7.35 -28.01
C ASP A 273 1.95 -7.61 -26.59
N GLU A 274 2.16 -8.90 -26.28
CA GLU A 274 2.54 -9.37 -24.95
C GLU A 274 3.91 -8.82 -24.51
N HIS A 275 4.77 -8.45 -25.46
CA HIS A 275 6.12 -7.95 -25.22
C HIS A 275 6.20 -6.42 -25.11
N LYS A 276 5.12 -5.71 -25.43
CA LYS A 276 5.07 -4.25 -25.31
C LYS A 276 4.84 -3.83 -23.86
N ASP A 277 5.49 -2.73 -23.44
CA ASP A 277 5.32 -2.18 -22.10
C ASP A 277 3.84 -1.84 -21.90
N PRO A 278 3.16 -2.37 -20.86
CA PRO A 278 1.77 -2.05 -20.59
C PRO A 278 1.48 -0.55 -20.49
N GLN A 279 2.45 0.26 -20.08
CA GLN A 279 2.28 1.73 -20.11
C GLN A 279 2.21 2.28 -21.53
N GLU A 280 3.05 1.77 -22.43
CA GLU A 280 3.13 2.22 -23.82
C GLU A 280 1.97 1.69 -24.65
N ALA A 281 1.54 0.45 -24.42
CA ALA A 281 0.37 -0.13 -25.07
C ALA A 281 -0.92 0.63 -24.70
N LEU A 282 -1.13 0.92 -23.40
CA LEU A 282 -2.29 1.68 -22.93
C LEU A 282 -2.22 3.17 -23.34
N ALA A 283 -1.02 3.74 -23.43
CA ALA A 283 -0.83 5.12 -23.91
C ALA A 283 -1.03 5.26 -25.42
N GLU A 284 -0.64 4.25 -26.22
CA GLU A 284 -0.86 4.28 -27.66
C GLU A 284 -2.34 4.07 -28.00
N GLU A 285 -3.03 3.14 -27.32
CA GLU A 285 -4.46 2.91 -27.51
C GLU A 285 -5.27 4.14 -27.11
N SER A 286 -4.90 4.80 -26.01
CA SER A 286 -5.55 6.03 -25.59
C SER A 286 -5.30 7.21 -26.54
N LEU A 287 -4.08 7.33 -27.08
CA LEU A 287 -3.72 8.33 -28.07
C LEU A 287 -4.45 8.08 -29.40
N ASN A 288 -4.62 6.82 -29.81
CA ASN A 288 -5.43 6.44 -30.97
C ASN A 288 -6.92 6.77 -30.79
N ILE A 289 -7.48 6.55 -29.59
CA ILE A 289 -8.86 6.95 -29.25
C ILE A 289 -9.02 8.47 -29.30
N GLU A 290 -8.01 9.23 -28.91
CA GLU A 290 -8.05 10.68 -28.93
C GLU A 290 -7.88 11.26 -30.34
N ILE A 291 -6.97 10.71 -31.15
CA ILE A 291 -6.82 11.05 -32.57
C ILE A 291 -8.13 10.79 -33.33
N SER A 292 -8.76 9.64 -33.11
CA SER A 292 -10.03 9.31 -33.76
C SER A 292 -11.20 10.21 -33.31
N LYS A 293 -11.22 10.64 -32.04
CA LYS A 293 -12.17 11.68 -31.58
C LYS A 293 -11.89 13.04 -32.22
N GLY A 294 -10.63 13.43 -32.35
CA GLY A 294 -10.21 14.66 -33.01
C GLY A 294 -10.57 14.70 -34.50
N GLN A 295 -10.46 13.57 -35.19
CA GLN A 295 -10.91 13.41 -36.58
C GLN A 295 -12.43 13.59 -36.71
N ARG A 296 -13.23 12.98 -35.83
CA ARG A 296 -14.71 13.15 -35.84
C ARG A 296 -15.16 14.58 -35.58
N VAL A 297 -14.46 15.34 -34.75
CA VAL A 297 -14.78 16.75 -34.49
C VAL A 297 -14.52 17.60 -35.73
N ARG A 298 -13.42 17.34 -36.46
CA ARG A 298 -13.13 18.04 -37.72
C ARG A 298 -14.13 17.71 -38.82
N GLU A 299 -14.54 16.45 -38.96
CA GLU A 299 -15.58 16.05 -39.92
C GLU A 299 -16.93 16.74 -39.66
N LEU A 300 -17.32 16.88 -38.38
CA LEU A 300 -18.56 17.58 -38.01
C LEU A 300 -18.50 19.09 -38.31
N ASP A 301 -17.34 19.72 -38.16
CA ASP A 301 -17.13 21.13 -38.50
C ASP A 301 -17.13 21.36 -40.02
N ASP A 302 -16.58 20.42 -40.80
CA ASP A 302 -16.63 20.49 -42.27
C ASP A 302 -18.05 20.26 -42.81
N VAL A 303 -18.82 19.32 -42.23
CA VAL A 303 -20.24 19.12 -42.57
C VAL A 303 -21.10 20.34 -42.20
N LYS A 304 -20.77 21.03 -41.11
CA LYS A 304 -21.44 22.29 -40.74
C LYS A 304 -21.13 23.43 -41.71
N LYS A 305 -19.90 23.54 -42.21
CA LYS A 305 -19.54 24.57 -43.20
C LYS A 305 -20.26 24.38 -44.53
N VAL A 306 -20.43 23.14 -44.98
CA VAL A 306 -21.15 22.81 -46.23
C VAL A 306 -22.66 23.11 -46.15
N LYS A 307 -23.27 23.12 -44.95
CA LYS A 307 -24.69 23.47 -44.78
C LYS A 307 -24.97 24.97 -44.68
N VAL A 308 -23.94 25.80 -44.55
CA VAL A 308 -24.06 27.26 -44.37
C VAL A 308 -23.66 28.03 -45.65
N SER A 309 -23.07 27.33 -46.64
CA SER A 309 -22.87 27.79 -48.02
C SER A 309 -24.02 27.35 -48.92
#